data_AF-A0AAI9YX34-F1
#
_entry.id   AF-A0AAI9YX34-F1
#
_cell.length_a   1.000
_cell.length_b   1.000
_cell.length_c   1.000
_cell.angle_alpha   90.00
_cell.angle_beta   90.00
_cell.angle_gamma   90.00
#
_symmetry.space_group_name_H-M   'P 1'
#
loop_
_entity.id
_entity.type
_entity.pdbx_description
1 polymer ?
#
loop_
_entity_poly.entity_id
_entity_poly.type
_entity_poly.pdbx_seq_one_letter_code
_entity_poly.pdbx_strand_id
1 'polypeptide(L)'
;MQSLEESDTFLIDHVLEAVDDMTDSKQPKVLLFDIGGVCVVSPFQSILDYELSLGIPPGWVNYSISKTSPTGFWHRLETGSIPMDQAFFDGFSKDLHDQGRWEAFYAAQKAKNPSLPKETPPLPTVDAKYLFNTMMANSIPPDPWMYPALKKLKSSGKYILAALSNTVIFPEGHKLHRKDFMDDPVRSLFDVFVSSAHVGLRKPDPRMYHLALERLNEYAAQNASSERGQALKWSEGIKPQDIVFLDDIGENLKEAKKQGFNTIKVHLGRAYEAVEELEKVTGLALEGNHPKVPVKPNLKGSGKAKL
;
A
#
# COMPACT_ATOMS: atom_id res chain seq x y z
N MET A 1 20.78 -53.46 -28.44
CA MET A 1 20.79 -53.00 -27.03
C MET A 1 21.20 -51.53 -26.90
N GLN A 2 21.81 -50.92 -27.93
CA GLN A 2 22.27 -49.51 -27.91
C GLN A 2 21.20 -48.49 -28.35
N SER A 3 20.09 -48.91 -28.97
CA SER A 3 19.05 -48.01 -29.52
C SER A 3 17.88 -47.72 -28.58
N LEU A 4 17.81 -48.37 -27.43
CA LEU A 4 16.74 -48.15 -26.43
C LEU A 4 17.19 -47.15 -25.34
N GLU A 5 18.48 -47.10 -25.03
CA GLU A 5 19.03 -46.15 -24.05
C GLU A 5 19.06 -44.71 -24.60
N GLU A 6 19.35 -44.52 -25.90
CA GLU A 6 19.34 -43.18 -26.52
C GLU A 6 17.93 -42.57 -26.59
N SER A 7 16.88 -43.37 -26.83
CA SER A 7 15.51 -42.85 -26.89
C SER A 7 14.96 -42.45 -25.53
N ASP A 8 15.31 -43.20 -24.48
CA ASP A 8 14.91 -42.89 -23.11
C ASP A 8 15.65 -41.64 -22.58
N THR A 9 16.93 -41.47 -22.94
CA THR A 9 17.70 -40.27 -22.56
C THR A 9 17.10 -39.00 -23.21
N PHE A 10 16.75 -39.07 -24.49
CA PHE A 10 16.14 -37.95 -25.23
C PHE A 10 14.75 -37.56 -24.70
N LEU A 11 13.98 -38.55 -24.24
CA LEU A 11 12.67 -38.33 -23.64
C LEU A 11 12.78 -37.72 -22.24
N ILE A 12 13.77 -38.15 -21.46
CA ILE A 12 14.05 -37.60 -20.12
C ILE A 12 14.54 -36.16 -20.22
N ASP A 13 15.44 -35.85 -21.15
CA ASP A 13 15.95 -34.49 -21.35
C ASP A 13 14.84 -33.53 -21.80
N HIS A 14 13.96 -33.95 -22.72
CA HIS A 14 12.80 -33.14 -23.11
C HIS A 14 11.74 -32.99 -22.01
N VAL A 15 11.58 -33.99 -21.14
CA VAL A 15 10.70 -33.87 -19.97
C VAL A 15 11.31 -32.93 -18.93
N LEU A 16 12.63 -32.94 -18.74
CA LEU A 16 13.33 -32.01 -17.85
C LEU A 16 13.27 -30.57 -18.39
N GLU A 17 13.50 -30.36 -19.69
CA GLU A 17 13.33 -29.05 -20.35
C GLU A 17 11.88 -28.56 -20.27
N ALA A 18 10.90 -29.44 -20.48
CA ALA A 18 9.49 -29.08 -20.36
C ALA A 18 9.06 -28.81 -18.90
N VAL A 19 9.72 -29.40 -17.91
CA VAL A 19 9.48 -29.13 -16.48
C VAL A 19 10.17 -27.82 -16.04
N ASP A 20 11.34 -27.49 -16.59
CA ASP A 20 11.96 -26.17 -16.42
C ASP A 20 11.10 -25.08 -17.07
N ASP A 21 10.59 -25.28 -18.30
CA ASP A 21 9.68 -24.33 -18.96
C ASP A 21 8.30 -24.23 -18.28
N MET A 22 7.82 -25.29 -17.61
CA MET A 22 6.57 -25.26 -16.83
C MET A 22 6.74 -24.68 -15.42
N THR A 23 7.97 -24.41 -14.98
CA THR A 23 8.29 -23.76 -13.69
C THR A 23 8.91 -22.36 -13.82
N ASP A 24 9.09 -21.86 -15.05
CA ASP A 24 9.75 -20.58 -15.33
C ASP A 24 8.86 -19.34 -15.08
N SER A 25 8.14 -19.31 -13.95
CA SER A 25 7.78 -18.01 -13.38
C SER A 25 9.07 -17.42 -12.80
N LYS A 26 9.83 -16.71 -13.64
CA LYS A 26 11.04 -16.00 -13.23
C LYS A 26 10.77 -15.22 -11.93
N GLN A 27 11.47 -15.59 -10.85
CA GLN A 27 11.29 -14.94 -9.55
C GLN A 27 11.53 -13.43 -9.66
N PRO A 28 10.77 -12.60 -8.94
CA PRO A 28 10.96 -11.15 -8.99
C PRO A 28 12.34 -10.75 -8.45
N LYS A 29 12.91 -9.67 -8.98
CA LYS A 29 14.10 -9.04 -8.39
C LYS A 29 13.73 -8.08 -7.25
N VAL A 30 12.50 -7.54 -7.29
CA VAL A 30 12.02 -6.50 -6.37
C VAL A 30 10.67 -6.85 -5.78
N LEU A 31 10.54 -6.67 -4.47
CA LEU A 31 9.26 -6.65 -3.79
C LEU A 31 9.00 -5.20 -3.34
N LEU A 32 8.01 -4.56 -3.95
CA LEU A 32 7.63 -3.17 -3.73
C LEU A 32 6.37 -3.11 -2.88
N PHE A 33 6.37 -2.34 -1.80
CA PHE A 33 5.26 -2.31 -0.84
C PHE A 33 4.69 -0.90 -0.69
N ASP A 34 3.37 -0.77 -0.64
CA ASP A 34 2.78 0.32 0.12
C ASP A 34 3.02 0.12 1.63
N ILE A 35 2.86 1.18 2.41
CA ILE A 35 3.06 1.15 3.85
C ILE A 35 1.72 1.11 4.58
N GLY A 36 0.89 2.14 4.43
CA GLY A 36 -0.42 2.20 5.09
C GLY A 36 -1.35 1.08 4.63
N GLY A 37 -1.88 0.29 5.56
CA GLY A 37 -2.77 -0.83 5.22
C GLY A 37 -2.09 -2.07 4.64
N VAL A 38 -0.76 -2.05 4.50
CA VAL A 38 0.06 -3.17 4.04
C VAL A 38 1.10 -3.55 5.09
N CYS A 39 2.06 -2.67 5.37
CA CYS A 39 3.11 -2.91 6.36
C CYS A 39 2.75 -2.41 7.76
N VAL A 40 1.87 -1.43 7.85
CA VAL A 40 1.28 -0.92 9.09
C VAL A 40 -0.24 -0.97 9.01
N VAL A 41 -0.88 -0.91 10.18
CA VAL A 41 -2.34 -0.96 10.26
C VAL A 41 -2.99 0.18 9.46
N SER A 42 -4.07 -0.17 8.76
CA SER A 42 -4.80 0.75 7.90
C SER A 42 -5.58 1.80 8.70
N PRO A 43 -5.61 3.08 8.27
CA PRO A 43 -6.41 4.11 8.94
C PRO A 43 -7.91 3.99 8.63
N PHE A 44 -8.31 3.10 7.72
CA PHE A 44 -9.69 2.95 7.25
C PHE A 44 -10.68 2.64 8.38
N GLN A 45 -10.28 1.83 9.38
CA GLN A 45 -11.17 1.53 10.51
C GLN A 45 -11.46 2.78 11.34
N SER A 46 -10.47 3.65 11.54
CA SER A 46 -10.62 4.90 12.28
C SER A 46 -11.58 5.86 11.58
N ILE A 47 -11.49 5.93 10.24
CA ILE A 47 -12.43 6.71 9.43
C ILE A 47 -13.85 6.17 9.61
N LEU A 48 -14.03 4.85 9.48
CA LEU A 48 -15.32 4.21 9.61
C LEU A 48 -15.94 4.44 10.99
N ASP A 49 -15.18 4.20 12.06
CA ASP A 49 -15.66 4.38 13.43
C ASP A 49 -16.08 5.83 13.68
N TYR A 50 -15.32 6.79 13.14
CA TYR A 50 -15.64 8.21 13.27
C TYR A 50 -16.90 8.59 12.49
N GLU A 51 -17.03 8.14 11.24
CA GLU A 51 -18.24 8.36 10.43
C GLU A 51 -19.48 7.80 11.14
N LEU A 52 -19.41 6.56 11.64
CA LEU A 52 -20.50 5.93 12.36
C LEU A 52 -20.84 6.66 13.66
N SER A 53 -19.84 7.17 14.39
CA SER A 53 -20.07 7.94 15.61
C SER A 53 -20.86 9.23 15.39
N LEU A 54 -20.78 9.78 14.17
CA LEU A 54 -21.49 10.98 13.72
C LEU A 54 -22.81 10.65 12.99
N GLY A 55 -23.17 9.37 12.85
CA GLY A 55 -24.34 8.94 12.08
C GLY A 55 -24.19 9.13 10.56
N ILE A 56 -22.96 9.28 10.07
CA ILE A 56 -22.65 9.43 8.65
C ILE A 56 -22.64 8.04 8.01
N PRO A 57 -23.32 7.82 6.87
CA PRO A 57 -23.18 6.58 6.11
C PRO A 57 -21.70 6.35 5.72
N PRO A 58 -21.18 5.12 5.84
CA PRO A 58 -19.76 4.83 5.57
C PRO A 58 -19.26 5.31 4.21
N GLY A 59 -18.07 5.91 4.20
CA GLY A 59 -17.31 6.29 3.02
C GLY A 59 -17.37 7.77 2.64
N TRP A 60 -17.96 8.64 3.46
CA TRP A 60 -18.02 10.09 3.21
C TRP A 60 -16.64 10.74 3.09
N VAL A 61 -15.74 10.44 4.02
CA VAL A 61 -14.38 11.00 4.06
C VAL A 61 -13.61 10.59 2.81
N ASN A 62 -13.62 9.29 2.50
CA ASN A 62 -12.93 8.76 1.31
C ASN A 62 -13.53 9.30 0.00
N TYR A 63 -14.86 9.44 -0.05
CA TYR A 63 -15.54 10.05 -1.18
C TYR A 63 -15.10 11.51 -1.38
N SER A 64 -15.05 12.29 -0.31
CA SER A 64 -14.65 13.70 -0.35
C SER A 64 -13.18 13.88 -0.75
N ILE A 65 -12.28 13.06 -0.21
CA ILE A 65 -10.87 13.03 -0.63
C ILE A 65 -10.82 12.70 -2.14
N SER A 66 -11.45 11.61 -2.58
CA SER A 66 -11.45 11.22 -4.01
C SER A 66 -11.98 12.32 -4.94
N LYS A 67 -13.07 13.00 -4.57
CA LYS A 67 -13.70 14.06 -5.39
C LYS A 67 -12.93 15.37 -5.44
N THR A 68 -12.03 15.61 -4.50
CA THR A 68 -11.16 16.79 -4.51
C THR A 68 -9.81 16.50 -5.17
N SER A 69 -9.56 15.27 -5.61
CA SER A 69 -8.36 14.94 -6.38
C SER A 69 -8.28 15.72 -7.71
N PRO A 70 -7.10 16.16 -8.16
CA PRO A 70 -5.79 16.05 -7.49
C PRO A 70 -5.42 17.27 -6.62
N THR A 71 -6.31 18.26 -6.47
CA THR A 71 -5.97 19.57 -5.91
C THR A 71 -6.44 19.81 -4.47
N GLY A 72 -7.19 18.86 -3.89
CA GLY A 72 -7.65 18.91 -2.52
C GLY A 72 -6.51 18.99 -1.51
N PHE A 73 -6.79 19.53 -0.33
CA PHE A 73 -5.78 19.75 0.71
C PHE A 73 -5.10 18.46 1.16
N TRP A 74 -5.82 17.34 1.18
CA TRP A 74 -5.23 16.02 1.43
C TRP A 74 -4.16 15.65 0.39
N HIS A 75 -4.48 15.83 -0.90
CA HIS A 75 -3.55 15.51 -2.00
C HIS A 75 -2.35 16.43 -1.98
N ARG A 76 -2.57 17.72 -1.74
CA ARG A 76 -1.50 18.72 -1.63
C ARG A 76 -0.55 18.44 -0.46
N LEU A 77 -1.09 17.95 0.66
CA LEU A 77 -0.26 17.52 1.79
C LEU A 77 0.52 16.24 1.45
N GLU A 78 -0.12 15.25 0.83
CA GLU A 78 0.55 14.00 0.42
C GLU A 78 1.61 14.21 -0.65
N THR A 79 1.52 15.25 -1.47
CA THR A 79 2.59 15.64 -2.41
C THR A 79 3.62 16.57 -1.79
N GLY A 80 3.49 16.95 -0.52
CA GLY A 80 4.41 17.90 0.13
C GLY A 80 4.35 19.32 -0.43
N SER A 81 3.33 19.64 -1.23
CA SER A 81 3.16 20.97 -1.84
C SER A 81 2.67 22.04 -0.84
N ILE A 82 2.19 21.61 0.33
CA ILE A 82 1.85 22.47 1.47
C ILE A 82 2.37 21.85 2.77
N PRO A 83 2.72 22.66 3.78
CA PRO A 83 3.07 22.15 5.10
C PRO A 83 1.83 21.65 5.87
N MET A 84 2.06 20.82 6.88
CA MET A 84 1.04 20.43 7.85
C MET A 84 0.89 21.52 8.92
N ASP A 85 0.06 22.52 8.65
CA ASP A 85 -0.22 23.64 9.55
C ASP A 85 -1.73 23.90 9.70
N GLN A 86 -2.09 25.02 10.32
CA GLN A 86 -3.50 25.39 10.49
C GLN A 86 -4.22 25.58 9.15
N ALA A 87 -3.54 26.12 8.13
CA ALA A 87 -4.14 26.32 6.81
C ALA A 87 -4.45 24.98 6.12
N PHE A 88 -3.62 23.95 6.33
CA PHE A 88 -3.95 22.58 5.92
C PHE A 88 -5.24 22.10 6.59
N PHE A 89 -5.35 22.21 7.92
CA PHE A 89 -6.54 21.72 8.64
C PHE A 89 -7.82 22.47 8.26
N ASP A 90 -7.75 23.79 8.08
CA ASP A 90 -8.88 24.60 7.64
C ASP A 90 -9.32 24.23 6.22
N GLY A 91 -8.35 24.03 5.33
CA GLY A 91 -8.60 23.61 3.95
C GLY A 91 -9.16 22.19 3.85
N PHE A 92 -8.60 21.24 4.60
CA PHE A 92 -9.11 19.87 4.65
C PHE A 92 -10.51 19.82 5.28
N SER A 93 -10.77 20.63 6.31
CA SER A 93 -12.12 20.82 6.84
C SER A 93 -13.05 21.34 5.74
N LYS A 94 -12.68 22.37 4.98
CA LYS A 94 -13.49 22.86 3.86
C LYS A 94 -13.77 21.78 2.81
N ASP A 95 -12.78 20.94 2.49
CA ASP A 95 -12.95 19.82 1.55
C ASP A 95 -14.00 18.79 2.04
N LEU A 96 -14.10 18.59 3.36
CA LEU A 96 -15.06 17.70 4.01
C LEU A 96 -16.43 18.35 4.28
N HIS A 97 -16.58 19.66 4.06
CA HIS A 97 -17.82 20.42 4.34
C HIS A 97 -18.34 21.12 3.08
N ASP A 98 -18.63 20.32 2.05
CA ASP A 98 -19.23 20.80 0.81
C ASP A 98 -20.63 20.19 0.62
N GLN A 99 -21.63 21.06 0.59
CA GLN A 99 -23.04 20.67 0.52
C GLN A 99 -23.35 19.86 -0.74
N GLY A 100 -22.81 20.27 -1.89
CA GLY A 100 -23.07 19.59 -3.17
C GLY A 100 -22.46 18.19 -3.20
N ARG A 101 -21.24 18.02 -2.67
CA ARG A 101 -20.62 16.69 -2.52
C ARG A 101 -21.41 15.81 -1.56
N TRP A 102 -21.92 16.37 -0.47
CA TRP A 102 -22.71 15.62 0.50
C TRP A 102 -24.00 15.09 -0.09
N GLU A 103 -24.74 15.92 -0.81
CA GLU A 103 -25.97 15.53 -1.51
C GLU A 103 -25.69 14.43 -2.55
N ALA A 104 -24.62 14.58 -3.33
CA ALA A 104 -24.20 13.59 -4.32
C ALA A 104 -23.79 12.25 -3.69
N PHE A 105 -23.02 12.29 -2.60
CA PHE A 105 -22.63 11.12 -1.82
C PHE A 105 -23.85 10.40 -1.25
N TYR A 106 -24.73 11.14 -0.57
CA TYR A 106 -25.89 10.57 0.11
C TYR A 106 -26.87 9.96 -0.88
N ALA A 107 -27.10 10.60 -2.04
CA ALA A 107 -27.89 10.04 -3.13
C ALA A 107 -27.32 8.69 -3.62
N ALA A 108 -25.99 8.61 -3.80
CA ALA A 108 -25.32 7.38 -4.21
C ALA A 108 -25.40 6.27 -3.13
N GLN A 109 -25.34 6.62 -1.85
CA GLN A 109 -25.51 5.67 -0.75
C GLN A 109 -26.95 5.16 -0.65
N LYS A 110 -27.94 6.05 -0.79
CA LYS A 110 -29.36 5.70 -0.80
C LYS A 110 -29.73 4.74 -1.92
N ALA A 111 -29.11 4.90 -3.11
CA ALA A 111 -29.28 3.96 -4.22
C ALA A 111 -28.78 2.54 -3.90
N LYS A 112 -27.79 2.41 -3.01
CA LYS A 112 -27.22 1.12 -2.57
C LYS A 112 -27.90 0.56 -1.32
N ASN A 113 -28.44 1.43 -0.47
CA ASN A 113 -29.06 1.08 0.78
C ASN A 113 -30.43 1.78 0.93
N PRO A 114 -31.52 1.11 0.51
CA PRO A 114 -32.88 1.65 0.62
C PRO A 114 -33.37 1.91 2.06
N SER A 115 -32.66 1.42 3.09
CA SER A 115 -33.00 1.68 4.49
C SER A 115 -32.59 3.07 4.99
N LEU A 116 -31.77 3.81 4.22
CA LEU A 116 -31.40 5.18 4.56
C LEU A 116 -32.62 6.12 4.46
N PRO A 117 -32.71 7.15 5.33
CA PRO A 117 -33.76 8.17 5.27
C PRO A 117 -33.97 8.73 3.87
N LYS A 118 -35.25 9.01 3.53
CA LYS A 118 -35.62 9.53 2.20
C LYS A 118 -35.04 10.91 1.93
N GLU A 119 -35.05 11.77 2.94
CA GLU A 119 -34.48 13.11 2.88
C GLU A 119 -32.99 13.05 3.18
N THR A 120 -32.21 13.88 2.50
CA THR A 120 -30.79 14.05 2.80
C THR A 120 -30.67 14.79 4.14
N PRO A 121 -30.02 14.21 5.16
CA PRO A 121 -29.81 14.90 6.43
C PRO A 121 -28.85 16.10 6.25
N PRO A 122 -28.79 17.03 7.21
CA PRO A 122 -27.84 18.14 7.17
C PRO A 122 -26.40 17.65 6.96
N LEU A 123 -25.59 18.47 6.29
CA LEU A 123 -24.16 18.22 6.13
C LEU A 123 -23.52 18.00 7.50
N PRO A 124 -22.85 16.84 7.74
CA PRO A 124 -22.25 16.57 9.02
C PRO A 124 -21.10 17.53 9.32
N THR A 125 -20.93 17.88 10.60
CA THR A 125 -19.74 18.58 11.07
C THR A 125 -18.66 17.57 11.43
N VAL A 126 -17.53 17.64 10.71
CA VAL A 126 -16.40 16.72 10.84
C VAL A 126 -15.21 17.50 11.41
N ASP A 127 -14.75 17.16 12.61
CA ASP A 127 -13.45 17.66 13.10
C ASP A 127 -12.31 17.04 12.28
N ALA A 128 -11.82 17.81 11.30
CA ALA A 128 -10.77 17.39 10.36
C ALA A 128 -9.42 17.14 11.06
N LYS A 129 -9.11 17.91 12.11
CA LYS A 129 -7.84 17.79 12.83
C LYS A 129 -7.85 16.57 13.74
N TYR A 130 -8.95 16.34 14.46
CA TYR A 130 -9.15 15.12 15.23
C TYR A 130 -9.10 13.87 14.33
N LEU A 131 -9.84 13.89 13.22
CA LEU A 131 -9.85 12.80 12.25
C LEU A 131 -8.44 12.49 11.72
N PHE A 132 -7.73 13.51 11.23
CA PHE A 132 -6.37 13.37 10.73
C PHE A 132 -5.44 12.73 11.77
N ASN A 133 -5.41 13.27 12.99
CA ASN A 133 -4.54 12.77 14.04
C ASN A 133 -4.88 11.33 14.44
N THR A 134 -6.18 11.00 14.46
CA THR A 134 -6.64 9.64 14.76
C THR A 134 -6.24 8.65 13.66
N MET A 135 -6.35 9.05 12.39
CA MET A 135 -5.88 8.25 11.26
C MET A 135 -4.37 8.00 11.36
N MET A 136 -3.57 9.05 11.54
CA MET A 136 -2.11 8.92 11.61
C MET A 136 -1.67 8.08 12.80
N ALA A 137 -2.30 8.21 13.96
CA ALA A 137 -1.96 7.42 15.15
C ALA A 137 -2.25 5.93 14.98
N ASN A 138 -3.35 5.57 14.30
CA ASN A 138 -3.71 4.18 14.03
C ASN A 138 -2.87 3.53 12.94
N SER A 139 -2.15 4.32 12.14
CA SER A 139 -1.22 3.83 11.11
C SER A 139 0.24 3.81 11.56
N ILE A 140 0.48 3.65 12.87
CA ILE A 140 1.82 3.45 13.45
C ILE A 140 2.10 1.97 13.72
N PRO A 141 1.18 1.18 14.32
CA PRO A 141 1.49 -0.20 14.66
C PRO A 141 1.80 -1.03 13.40
N PRO A 142 2.89 -1.82 13.40
CA PRO A 142 3.19 -2.74 12.30
C PRO A 142 2.07 -3.77 12.13
N ASP A 143 1.80 -4.16 10.88
CA ASP A 143 0.87 -5.24 10.59
C ASP A 143 1.43 -6.59 11.11
N PRO A 144 0.64 -7.39 11.85
CA PRO A 144 1.12 -8.60 12.51
C PRO A 144 1.53 -9.72 11.54
N TRP A 145 1.11 -9.67 10.29
CA TRP A 145 1.48 -10.66 9.27
C TRP A 145 2.60 -10.15 8.37
N MET A 146 2.46 -8.92 7.86
CA MET A 146 3.40 -8.36 6.91
C MET A 146 4.73 -7.99 7.55
N TYR A 147 4.75 -7.48 8.79
CA TYR A 147 6.00 -7.06 9.43
C TYR A 147 6.96 -8.23 9.74
N PRO A 148 6.52 -9.37 10.30
CA PRO A 148 7.37 -10.56 10.40
C PRO A 148 7.84 -11.08 9.04
N ALA A 149 6.97 -11.06 8.02
CA ALA A 149 7.32 -11.47 6.66
C ALA A 149 8.43 -10.57 6.07
N LEU A 150 8.33 -9.25 6.21
CA LEU A 150 9.36 -8.29 5.79
C LEU A 150 10.71 -8.57 6.44
N LYS A 151 10.75 -8.89 7.74
CA LYS A 151 12.00 -9.24 8.42
C LYS A 151 12.65 -10.49 7.82
N LYS A 152 11.86 -11.53 7.54
CA LYS A 152 12.33 -12.77 6.89
C LYS A 152 12.82 -12.51 5.46
N LEU A 153 12.08 -11.69 4.70
CA LEU A 153 12.48 -11.26 3.36
C LEU A 153 13.80 -10.50 3.41
N LYS A 154 13.97 -9.57 4.35
CA LYS A 154 15.23 -8.81 4.52
C LYS A 154 16.39 -9.74 4.85
N SER A 155 16.20 -10.66 5.80
CA SER A 155 17.25 -11.62 6.19
C SER A 155 17.62 -12.60 5.07
N SER A 156 16.71 -12.87 4.13
CA SER A 156 17.00 -13.76 3.01
C SER A 156 18.03 -13.19 2.04
N GLY A 157 18.14 -11.86 1.95
CA GLY A 157 19.00 -11.17 0.98
C GLY A 157 18.61 -11.35 -0.49
N LYS A 158 17.52 -12.05 -0.81
CA LYS A 158 17.17 -12.45 -2.19
C LYS A 158 16.51 -11.38 -3.05
N TYR A 159 15.91 -10.36 -2.43
CA TYR A 159 15.07 -9.36 -3.13
C TYR A 159 15.47 -7.97 -2.73
N ILE A 160 15.45 -7.01 -3.66
CA ILE A 160 15.44 -5.59 -3.28
C ILE A 160 14.09 -5.33 -2.60
N LEU A 161 14.12 -4.93 -1.33
CA LEU A 161 12.90 -4.51 -0.63
C LEU A 161 12.72 -3.03 -0.82
N ALA A 162 11.62 -2.63 -1.45
CA ALA A 162 11.32 -1.23 -1.71
C ALA A 162 9.95 -0.83 -1.20
N ALA A 163 9.79 0.46 -0.91
CA ALA A 163 8.50 1.05 -0.55
C ALA A 163 8.09 2.16 -1.53
N LEU A 164 6.80 2.20 -1.87
CA LEU A 164 6.17 3.26 -2.66
C LEU A 164 4.87 3.70 -1.97
N SER A 165 4.92 4.82 -1.25
CA SER A 165 3.82 5.21 -0.36
C SER A 165 3.40 6.67 -0.51
N ASN A 166 2.09 6.87 -0.39
CA ASN A 166 1.51 8.19 -0.21
C ASN A 166 1.66 8.55 1.28
N THR A 167 2.55 9.49 1.58
CA THR A 167 2.99 9.85 2.93
C THR A 167 2.79 11.35 3.17
N VAL A 168 2.97 11.79 4.42
CA VAL A 168 2.99 13.22 4.79
C VAL A 168 4.31 13.59 5.49
N ILE A 169 4.67 14.87 5.50
CA ILE A 169 5.81 15.39 6.27
C ILE A 169 5.29 15.98 7.58
N PHE A 170 5.69 15.40 8.70
CA PHE A 170 5.36 15.92 10.03
C PHE A 170 6.32 17.07 10.40
N PRO A 171 5.81 18.23 10.84
CA PRO A 171 6.64 19.37 11.20
C PRO A 171 7.41 19.10 12.50
N GLU A 172 8.51 19.82 12.70
CA GLU A 172 9.27 19.74 13.95
C GLU A 172 8.38 20.03 15.17
N GLY A 173 8.57 19.27 16.25
CA GLY A 173 7.71 19.32 17.44
C GLY A 173 6.42 18.49 17.35
N HIS A 174 6.04 17.97 16.18
CA HIS A 174 4.94 17.01 16.07
C HIS A 174 5.34 15.65 16.69
N LYS A 175 4.40 14.95 17.35
CA LYS A 175 4.67 13.67 18.04
C LYS A 175 5.19 12.56 17.13
N LEU A 176 4.82 12.62 15.85
CA LEU A 176 5.22 11.67 14.80
C LEU A 176 6.38 12.18 13.95
N HIS A 177 6.93 13.35 14.27
CA HIS A 177 8.15 13.82 13.64
C HIS A 177 9.32 12.89 13.98
N ARG A 178 10.18 12.69 12.99
CA ARG A 178 11.45 11.98 13.11
C ARG A 178 12.49 12.81 12.37
N LYS A 179 13.64 13.03 13.02
CA LYS A 179 14.75 13.79 12.42
C LYS A 179 15.34 13.04 11.22
N ASP A 180 15.52 11.73 11.38
CA ASP A 180 15.80 10.82 10.27
C ASP A 180 14.50 10.11 9.87
N PHE A 181 14.08 10.33 8.63
CA PHE A 181 12.87 9.69 8.10
C PHE A 181 12.99 8.16 8.06
N MET A 182 14.20 7.60 7.96
CA MET A 182 14.40 6.15 7.94
C MET A 182 14.50 5.51 9.34
N ASP A 183 14.60 6.33 10.40
CA ASP A 183 14.63 5.87 11.80
C ASP A 183 13.23 5.44 12.28
N ASP A 184 12.82 4.28 11.78
CA ASP A 184 11.53 3.66 12.03
C ASP A 184 11.62 2.14 11.82
N PRO A 185 11.00 1.32 12.70
CA PRO A 185 11.14 -0.13 12.64
C PRO A 185 10.73 -0.78 11.32
N VAL A 186 9.77 -0.17 10.60
CA VAL A 186 9.30 -0.67 9.30
C VAL A 186 10.15 -0.06 8.19
N ARG A 187 10.36 1.26 8.18
CA ARG A 187 11.10 1.93 7.09
C ARG A 187 12.54 1.45 6.99
N SER A 188 13.19 1.15 8.11
CA SER A 188 14.58 0.67 8.15
C SER A 188 14.79 -0.70 7.48
N LEU A 189 13.72 -1.44 7.15
CA LEU A 189 13.83 -2.72 6.45
C LEU A 189 14.02 -2.55 4.94
N PHE A 190 13.64 -1.40 4.37
CA PHE A 190 13.69 -1.18 2.93
C PHE A 190 15.07 -0.73 2.46
N ASP A 191 15.49 -1.27 1.31
CA ASP A 191 16.66 -0.86 0.56
C ASP A 191 16.40 0.48 -0.18
N VAL A 192 15.16 0.67 -0.67
CA VAL A 192 14.70 1.87 -1.38
C VAL A 192 13.37 2.35 -0.81
N PHE A 193 13.22 3.64 -0.52
CA PHE A 193 11.96 4.21 -0.04
C PHE A 193 11.56 5.44 -0.86
N VAL A 194 10.42 5.36 -1.55
CA VAL A 194 9.85 6.48 -2.32
C VAL A 194 8.63 7.03 -1.60
N SER A 195 8.81 8.20 -1.00
CA SER A 195 7.80 8.93 -0.23
C SER A 195 7.19 10.05 -1.09
N SER A 196 5.88 10.01 -1.30
CA SER A 196 5.16 10.99 -2.14
C SER A 196 5.43 12.46 -1.76
N ALA A 197 5.47 12.75 -0.46
CA ALA A 197 5.62 14.11 0.05
C ALA A 197 7.04 14.65 -0.15
N HIS A 198 8.04 13.78 -0.24
CA HIS A 198 9.42 14.18 -0.51
C HIS A 198 9.71 14.30 -2.00
N VAL A 199 8.95 13.61 -2.86
CA VAL A 199 9.18 13.62 -4.32
C VAL A 199 8.20 14.47 -5.11
N GLY A 200 7.14 14.99 -4.49
CA GLY A 200 6.15 15.84 -5.18
C GLY A 200 5.16 15.08 -6.07
N LEU A 201 5.12 13.75 -5.99
CA LEU A 201 4.28 12.87 -6.82
C LEU A 201 3.47 11.94 -5.93
N ARG A 202 2.31 11.50 -6.39
CA ARG A 202 1.38 10.69 -5.60
C ARG A 202 0.82 9.55 -6.43
N LYS A 203 0.68 8.34 -5.87
CA LYS A 203 -0.10 7.28 -6.51
C LYS A 203 -1.56 7.74 -6.66
N PRO A 204 -2.26 7.44 -7.77
CA PRO A 204 -1.85 6.62 -8.91
C PRO A 204 -1.33 7.45 -10.11
N ASP A 205 -0.63 8.57 -9.92
CA ASP A 205 0.03 9.27 -11.04
C ASP A 205 1.06 8.34 -11.71
N PRO A 206 1.00 8.10 -13.04
CA PRO A 206 1.96 7.25 -13.75
C PRO A 206 3.42 7.60 -13.48
N ARG A 207 3.72 8.90 -13.30
CA ARG A 207 5.08 9.39 -13.04
C ARG A 207 5.65 8.86 -11.72
N MET A 208 4.79 8.54 -10.74
CA MET A 208 5.21 7.98 -9.45
C MET A 208 5.81 6.57 -9.62
N TYR A 209 5.28 5.77 -10.54
CA TYR A 209 5.77 4.42 -10.84
C TYR A 209 7.04 4.46 -11.70
N HIS A 210 7.13 5.38 -12.65
CA HIS A 210 8.36 5.62 -13.41
C HIS A 210 9.51 6.03 -12.47
N LEU A 211 9.25 6.96 -11.55
CA LEU A 211 10.23 7.36 -10.55
C LEU A 211 10.63 6.19 -9.64
N ALA A 212 9.68 5.33 -9.23
CA ALA A 212 10.01 4.14 -8.46
C ALA A 212 10.97 3.21 -9.21
N LEU A 213 10.72 2.97 -10.50
CA LEU A 213 11.59 2.16 -11.35
C LEU A 213 12.98 2.79 -11.53
N GLU A 214 13.05 4.11 -11.66
CA GLU A 214 14.31 4.86 -11.71
C GLU A 214 15.11 4.66 -10.42
N ARG A 215 14.50 4.89 -9.25
CA ARG A 215 15.17 4.69 -7.94
C ARG A 215 15.66 3.26 -7.72
N LEU A 216 14.89 2.27 -8.19
CA LEU A 216 15.29 0.86 -8.13
C LEU A 216 16.51 0.58 -9.02
N ASN A 217 16.55 1.15 -10.23
CA ASN A 217 17.70 1.00 -11.13
C ASN A 217 18.94 1.72 -10.61
N GLU A 218 18.80 2.91 -10.02
CA GLU A 218 19.89 3.62 -9.34
C GLU A 218 20.49 2.77 -8.22
N TYR A 219 19.65 2.23 -7.33
CA TYR A 219 20.09 1.34 -6.26
C TYR A 219 20.77 0.09 -6.78
N ALA A 220 20.18 -0.57 -7.79
CA ALA A 220 20.76 -1.77 -8.41
C ALA A 220 22.14 -1.48 -9.01
N ALA A 221 22.28 -0.38 -9.77
CA ALA A 221 23.54 0.01 -10.39
C ALA A 221 24.64 0.32 -9.37
N GLN A 222 24.31 1.09 -8.32
CA GLN A 222 25.25 1.44 -7.24
C GLN A 222 25.78 0.21 -6.49
N ASN A 223 24.98 -0.85 -6.41
CA ASN A 223 25.30 -2.05 -5.66
C ASN A 223 25.65 -3.26 -6.55
N ALA A 224 25.78 -3.06 -7.86
CA ALA A 224 25.97 -4.15 -8.83
C ALA A 224 27.25 -4.96 -8.59
N SER A 225 28.30 -4.33 -8.04
CA SER A 225 29.58 -4.98 -7.72
C SER A 225 29.60 -5.72 -6.38
N SER A 226 28.56 -5.58 -5.55
CA SER A 226 28.44 -6.32 -4.30
C SER A 226 28.18 -7.81 -4.58
N GLU A 227 28.52 -8.69 -3.63
CA GLU A 227 28.23 -10.13 -3.74
C GLU A 227 26.74 -10.38 -4.03
N ARG A 228 25.85 -9.70 -3.31
CA ARG A 228 24.39 -9.75 -3.52
C ARG A 228 23.99 -9.23 -4.90
N GLY A 229 24.58 -8.12 -5.35
CA GLY A 229 24.28 -7.51 -6.65
C GLY A 229 24.73 -8.37 -7.84
N GLN A 230 25.87 -9.05 -7.72
CA GLN A 230 26.34 -10.01 -8.71
C GLN A 230 25.43 -11.25 -8.76
N ALA A 231 25.11 -11.83 -7.59
CA ALA A 231 24.23 -12.99 -7.50
C ALA A 231 22.84 -12.74 -8.10
N LEU A 232 22.31 -11.52 -7.93
CA LEU A 232 20.99 -11.11 -8.41
C LEU A 232 21.03 -10.38 -9.77
N LYS A 233 22.19 -10.33 -10.43
CA LYS A 233 22.39 -9.73 -11.75
C LYS A 233 21.85 -8.30 -11.85
N TRP A 234 22.21 -7.46 -10.88
CA TRP A 234 21.77 -6.05 -10.81
C TRP A 234 22.41 -5.17 -11.88
N SER A 235 23.53 -5.58 -12.48
CA SER A 235 24.15 -4.90 -13.63
C SER A 235 23.27 -4.92 -14.88
N GLU A 236 22.31 -5.84 -14.98
CA GLU A 236 21.34 -5.91 -16.09
C GLU A 236 20.18 -4.91 -15.93
N GLY A 237 20.11 -4.20 -14.80
CA GLY A 237 18.99 -3.35 -14.43
C GLY A 237 17.75 -4.12 -13.95
N ILE A 238 16.76 -3.34 -13.55
CA ILE A 238 15.44 -3.79 -13.09
C ILE A 238 14.41 -3.41 -14.15
N LYS A 239 13.67 -4.38 -14.66
CA LYS A 239 12.56 -4.15 -15.59
C LYS A 239 11.22 -4.12 -14.83
N PRO A 240 10.17 -3.49 -15.38
CA PRO A 240 8.85 -3.50 -14.74
C PRO A 240 8.34 -4.88 -14.32
N GLN A 241 8.59 -5.91 -15.14
CA GLN A 241 8.12 -7.28 -14.89
C GLN A 241 8.90 -7.98 -13.77
N ASP A 242 10.07 -7.46 -13.39
CA ASP A 242 10.85 -7.98 -12.26
C ASP A 242 10.31 -7.48 -10.90
N ILE A 243 9.25 -6.65 -10.88
CA ILE A 243 8.67 -6.03 -9.68
C ILE A 243 7.32 -6.67 -9.35
N VAL A 244 7.14 -7.06 -8.09
CA VAL A 244 5.83 -7.38 -7.50
C VAL A 244 5.44 -6.27 -6.54
N PHE A 245 4.35 -5.56 -6.84
CA PHE A 245 3.85 -4.44 -6.05
C PHE A 245 2.64 -4.83 -5.18
N LEU A 246 2.72 -4.53 -3.88
CA LEU A 246 1.69 -4.80 -2.88
C LEU A 246 1.03 -3.50 -2.44
N ASP A 247 -0.29 -3.41 -2.54
CA ASP A 247 -1.04 -2.21 -2.16
C ASP A 247 -2.48 -2.58 -1.73
N ASP A 248 -3.04 -1.82 -0.79
CA ASP A 248 -4.41 -2.02 -0.28
C ASP A 248 -5.45 -1.18 -1.04
N ILE A 249 -5.05 -0.35 -2.01
CA ILE A 249 -5.89 0.47 -2.89
C ILE A 249 -5.89 -0.06 -4.33
N GLY A 250 -7.09 -0.33 -4.87
CA GLY A 250 -7.24 -0.99 -6.17
C GLY A 250 -6.79 -0.12 -7.36
N GLU A 251 -6.98 1.19 -7.29
CA GLU A 251 -6.57 2.13 -8.34
C GLU A 251 -5.05 2.22 -8.48
N ASN A 252 -4.33 2.16 -7.36
CA ASN A 252 -2.86 2.10 -7.37
C ASN A 252 -2.37 0.85 -8.11
N LEU A 253 -2.91 -0.32 -7.78
CA LEU A 253 -2.54 -1.57 -8.46
C LEU A 253 -2.94 -1.59 -9.93
N LYS A 254 -4.09 -1.01 -10.28
CA LYS A 254 -4.51 -0.88 -11.69
C LYS A 254 -3.50 -0.07 -12.48
N GLU A 255 -3.00 1.04 -11.92
CA GLU A 255 -1.98 1.82 -12.58
C GLU A 255 -0.65 1.05 -12.65
N ALA A 256 -0.20 0.43 -11.56
CA ALA A 256 1.01 -0.40 -11.54
C ALA A 256 1.01 -1.49 -12.64
N LYS A 257 -0.14 -2.16 -12.85
CA LYS A 257 -0.31 -3.13 -13.94
C LYS A 257 -0.14 -2.51 -15.33
N LYS A 258 -0.65 -1.29 -15.56
CA LYS A 258 -0.44 -0.59 -16.84
C LYS A 258 1.03 -0.26 -17.08
N GLN A 259 1.79 -0.05 -16.01
CA GLN A 259 3.23 0.17 -16.05
C GLN A 259 4.04 -1.13 -16.20
N GLY A 260 3.37 -2.30 -16.21
CA GLY A 260 3.99 -3.61 -16.40
C GLY A 260 4.46 -4.29 -15.12
N PHE A 261 4.05 -3.81 -13.94
CA PHE A 261 4.38 -4.45 -12.67
C PHE A 261 3.47 -5.66 -12.43
N ASN A 262 4.01 -6.71 -11.81
CA ASN A 262 3.18 -7.71 -11.15
C ASN A 262 2.58 -7.10 -9.88
N THR A 263 1.44 -7.59 -9.43
CA THR A 263 0.73 -6.99 -8.28
C THR A 263 0.07 -8.02 -7.39
N ILE A 264 0.11 -7.78 -6.08
CA ILE A 264 -0.65 -8.52 -5.07
C ILE A 264 -1.60 -7.54 -4.37
N LYS A 265 -2.87 -7.92 -4.25
CA LYS A 265 -3.86 -7.10 -3.56
C LYS A 265 -3.85 -7.41 -2.08
N VAL A 266 -3.56 -6.41 -1.25
CA VAL A 266 -3.72 -6.56 0.20
C VAL A 266 -5.17 -6.23 0.56
N HIS A 267 -5.90 -7.23 1.02
CA HIS A 267 -7.26 -7.04 1.50
C HIS A 267 -7.22 -6.56 2.95
N LEU A 268 -7.95 -5.47 3.25
CA LEU A 268 -8.02 -4.90 4.60
C LEU A 268 -8.41 -5.96 5.62
N GLY A 269 -7.62 -6.08 6.68
CA GLY A 269 -7.82 -7.07 7.74
C GLY A 269 -7.48 -8.51 7.36
N ARG A 270 -6.95 -8.76 6.15
CA ARG A 270 -6.55 -10.08 5.63
C ARG A 270 -5.15 -10.07 5.03
N ALA A 271 -4.22 -9.34 5.66
CA ALA A 271 -2.82 -9.29 5.21
C ALA A 271 -2.16 -10.68 5.11
N TYR A 272 -2.64 -11.67 5.87
CA TYR A 272 -2.19 -13.06 5.79
C TYR A 272 -2.35 -13.67 4.38
N GLU A 273 -3.39 -13.31 3.62
CA GLU A 273 -3.57 -13.80 2.24
C GLU A 273 -2.50 -13.24 1.31
N ALA A 274 -2.10 -11.98 1.50
CA ALA A 274 -1.00 -11.38 0.75
C ALA A 274 0.35 -12.01 1.13
N VAL A 275 0.53 -12.41 2.38
CA VAL A 275 1.71 -13.17 2.82
C VAL A 275 1.74 -14.56 2.19
N GLU A 276 0.61 -15.27 2.14
CA GLU A 276 0.48 -16.55 1.42
C GLU A 276 0.83 -16.43 -0.07
N GLU A 277 0.39 -15.36 -0.73
CA GLU A 277 0.77 -15.08 -2.12
C GLU A 277 2.27 -14.77 -2.26
N LEU A 278 2.85 -14.02 -1.32
CA LEU A 278 4.30 -13.79 -1.28
C LEU A 278 5.09 -15.08 -1.08
N GLU A 279 4.64 -16.02 -0.24
CA GLU A 279 5.30 -17.33 -0.10
C GLU A 279 5.33 -18.09 -1.43
N LYS A 280 4.22 -18.09 -2.17
CA LYS A 280 4.15 -18.73 -3.49
C LYS A 280 5.10 -18.08 -4.49
N VAL A 281 5.15 -16.75 -4.52
CA VAL A 281 6.01 -15.97 -5.43
C VAL A 281 7.49 -16.13 -5.10
N THR A 282 7.84 -16.22 -3.81
CA THR A 282 9.24 -16.21 -3.36
C THR A 282 9.81 -17.61 -3.08
N GLY A 283 8.95 -18.60 -2.83
CA GLY A 283 9.33 -19.91 -2.32
C GLY A 283 9.87 -19.88 -0.88
N LEU A 284 9.71 -18.77 -0.15
CA LEU A 284 10.15 -18.63 1.24
C LEU A 284 9.00 -18.93 2.21
N ALA A 285 9.34 -19.49 3.38
CA ALA A 285 8.40 -19.64 4.49
C ALA A 285 8.28 -18.30 5.26
N LEU A 286 7.33 -17.46 4.84
CA LEU A 286 7.07 -16.13 5.37
C LEU A 286 6.01 -16.11 6.48
N GLU A 287 5.04 -17.03 6.45
CA GLU A 287 3.97 -17.11 7.44
C GLU A 287 4.49 -17.19 8.88
N GLY A 288 3.79 -16.51 9.78
CA GLY A 288 3.96 -16.66 11.22
C GLY A 288 2.87 -17.55 11.82
N ASN A 289 2.94 -17.80 13.12
CA ASN A 289 1.93 -18.57 13.84
C ASN A 289 0.76 -17.70 14.35
N HIS A 290 0.53 -16.55 13.73
CA HIS A 290 -0.55 -15.65 14.14
C HIS A 290 -1.91 -16.25 13.76
N PRO A 291 -2.98 -16.01 14.53
CA PRO A 291 -4.31 -16.47 14.14
C PRO A 291 -4.76 -15.80 12.84
N LYS A 292 -5.20 -16.60 11.85
CA LYS A 292 -5.81 -16.13 10.59
C LYS A 292 -7.23 -15.65 10.84
N VAL A 293 -7.37 -14.60 11.64
CA VAL A 293 -8.66 -13.98 11.99
C VAL A 293 -8.83 -12.73 11.14
N PRO A 294 -9.81 -12.69 10.23
CA PRO A 294 -10.10 -11.48 9.47
C PRO A 294 -10.47 -10.34 10.43
N VAL A 295 -9.78 -9.21 10.34
CA VAL A 295 -10.23 -7.98 11.00
C VAL A 295 -11.43 -7.47 10.23
N LYS A 296 -12.64 -7.81 10.70
CA LYS A 296 -13.87 -7.31 10.10
C LYS A 296 -14.09 -5.87 10.53
N PRO A 297 -14.52 -4.98 9.62
CA PRO A 297 -14.91 -3.64 10.00
C PRO A 297 -16.03 -3.70 11.03
N ASN A 298 -15.87 -3.02 12.17
CA ASN A 298 -16.94 -2.95 13.16
C ASN A 298 -18.01 -1.96 12.69
N LEU A 299 -19.04 -2.49 12.02
CA LEU A 299 -20.17 -1.69 11.55
C LEU A 299 -21.13 -1.27 12.68
N LYS A 300 -20.93 -1.79 13.90
CA LYS A 300 -21.68 -1.36 15.08
C LYS A 300 -20.88 -0.23 15.71
N GLY A 301 -21.33 1.03 15.52
CA GLY A 301 -20.69 2.20 16.11
C GLY A 301 -20.41 1.98 17.59
N SER A 302 -19.22 2.37 18.05
CA SER A 302 -18.93 2.46 19.48
C SER A 302 -19.99 3.38 20.09
N GLY A 303 -20.60 2.93 21.20
CA GLY A 303 -21.77 3.59 21.77
C GLY A 303 -21.59 5.11 21.87
N LYS A 304 -22.58 5.84 21.34
CA LYS A 304 -22.80 7.29 21.44
C LYS A 304 -21.63 8.06 22.05
N ALA A 305 -20.80 8.69 21.20
CA ALA A 305 -20.01 9.82 21.65
C ALA A 305 -20.97 10.79 22.35
N LYS A 306 -20.78 11.00 23.66
CA LYS A 306 -21.52 12.02 24.39
C LYS A 306 -21.19 13.36 23.76
N LEU A 307 -22.27 14.07 23.41
CA LEU A 307 -22.35 15.42 22.82
C LEU A 307 -21.27 16.38 23.33
#